data_AF-A0A9W4T9Y1-F1
#
_entry.id   AF-A0A9W4T9Y1-F1
#
_cell.length_a   1.000
_cell.length_b   1.000
_cell.length_c   1.000
_cell.angle_alpha   90.00
_cell.angle_beta   90.00
_cell.angle_gamma   90.00
#
_symmetry.space_group_name_H-M   'P 1'
#
loop_
_entity.id
_entity.type
_entity.pdbx_description
1 polymer ?
#
loop_
_entity_poly.entity_id
_entity_poly.type
_entity_poly.pdbx_seq_one_letter_code
_entity_poly.pdbx_strand_id
1 'polypeptide(L)'
;FTLLNPIRLQTTTMPVFSNPVIPATTPINGNISSLPDKCMCVDGVCQDPSHKHYAEQQRKHQEQLRQKQLLQKRKRRLSLTTEISSVRLMPTTTCSLYSGSKFRGEQRSGRSSYDVAVHIQINRSGKIKYATLYLVNYNLSESFLCGYLHIKGLTEDYPELTTFFEAEIIGRKYSFLTKKWDADDKIDVQHWIRFQAFRPLQKHMKKDGFVYDFHNKDFIFMRWKEHFLVPDHRVRTINGASFAGFYYICYQLSTGMITGFYFHKSSER
;
A
#
# COMPACT_ATOMS: atom_id res chain seq x y z
N PHE A 1 -7.89 -18.78 30.48
CA PHE A 1 -6.79 -18.20 29.69
C PHE A 1 -7.19 -18.29 28.23
N THR A 2 -7.74 -17.22 27.67
CA THR A 2 -8.03 -17.10 26.24
C THR A 2 -6.73 -16.71 25.53
N LEU A 3 -6.15 -17.63 24.76
CA LEU A 3 -4.96 -17.44 23.95
C LEU A 3 -5.32 -16.52 22.77
N LEU A 4 -4.93 -15.26 22.95
CA LEU A 4 -5.22 -14.17 22.03
C LEU A 4 -4.28 -14.26 20.83
N ASN A 5 -4.83 -14.09 19.62
CA ASN A 5 -4.04 -13.74 18.45
C ASN A 5 -4.20 -12.27 18.03
N PRO A 6 -3.72 -11.29 18.84
CA PRO A 6 -3.83 -9.90 18.50
C PRO A 6 -2.84 -9.54 17.39
N ILE A 7 -3.34 -8.86 16.37
CA ILE A 7 -2.50 -8.11 15.43
C ILE A 7 -2.46 -6.66 15.90
N ARG A 8 -1.28 -6.06 15.99
CA ARG A 8 -1.13 -4.62 16.18
C ARG A 8 -0.15 -4.08 15.14
N LEU A 9 -0.62 -3.16 14.29
CA LEU A 9 0.19 -2.56 13.23
C LEU A 9 0.14 -1.04 13.31
N GLN A 10 1.23 -0.40 12.91
CA GLN A 10 1.35 1.04 12.80
C GLN A 10 1.80 1.42 11.38
N THR A 11 1.36 2.59 10.93
CA THR A 11 1.75 3.10 9.62
C THR A 11 3.25 3.38 9.60
N THR A 12 3.95 2.94 8.55
CA THR A 12 5.34 3.36 8.36
C THR A 12 5.35 4.76 7.74
N THR A 13 5.84 5.76 8.47
CA THR A 13 6.19 7.05 7.87
C THR A 13 7.32 6.81 6.88
N MET A 14 7.09 7.11 5.60
CA MET A 14 8.18 7.09 4.63
C MET A 14 9.22 8.13 5.09
N PRO A 15 10.51 7.80 5.24
CA PRO A 15 11.53 8.83 5.36
C PRO A 15 11.44 9.72 4.12
N VAL A 16 11.46 11.03 4.34
CA VAL A 16 11.61 12.02 3.27
C VAL A 16 12.93 11.69 2.59
N PHE A 17 12.86 11.13 1.37
CA PHE A 17 14.04 10.89 0.56
C PHE A 17 14.70 12.24 0.28
N SER A 18 15.78 12.54 0.99
CA SER A 18 16.76 13.51 0.55
C SER A 18 17.36 13.00 -0.76
N ASN A 19 17.32 13.83 -1.79
CA ASN A 19 17.92 13.51 -3.08
C ASN A 19 19.40 13.14 -2.88
N PRO A 20 19.88 12.01 -3.41
CA PRO A 20 21.31 11.71 -3.37
C PRO A 20 22.06 12.74 -4.21
N VAL A 21 23.06 13.36 -3.60
CA VAL A 21 24.06 14.20 -4.25
C VAL A 21 24.86 13.31 -5.20
N ILE A 22 24.77 13.60 -6.50
CA ILE A 22 25.57 12.94 -7.54
C ILE A 22 27.00 13.49 -7.42
N PRO A 23 28.04 12.66 -7.19
CA PRO A 23 29.40 13.15 -7.21
C PRO A 23 29.85 13.40 -8.64
N ALA A 24 30.49 14.56 -8.85
CA ALA A 24 31.09 14.94 -10.12
C ALA A 24 32.26 14.00 -10.47
N THR A 25 32.15 13.31 -11.59
CA THR A 25 33.26 12.53 -12.18
C THR A 25 34.27 13.49 -12.81
N THR A 26 35.52 13.40 -12.36
CA THR A 26 36.71 13.99 -12.97
C THR A 26 37.02 13.33 -14.33
N PRO A 27 37.56 14.06 -15.32
CA PRO A 27 37.99 13.46 -16.57
C PRO A 27 39.39 12.85 -16.44
N ILE A 28 39.55 11.63 -16.93
CA ILE A 28 40.84 10.93 -17.06
C ILE A 28 41.43 11.28 -18.43
N ASN A 29 42.65 11.83 -18.42
CA ASN A 29 43.52 11.98 -19.59
C ASN A 29 44.05 10.62 -20.05
N GLY A 30 44.00 10.35 -21.35
CA GLY A 30 44.64 9.20 -21.99
C GLY A 30 45.01 9.53 -23.45
N ASN A 31 46.31 9.49 -23.73
CA ASN A 31 46.95 9.90 -24.98
C ASN A 31 46.82 8.85 -26.11
N ILE A 32 46.52 9.36 -27.32
CA ILE A 32 47.06 9.05 -28.67
C ILE A 32 47.58 7.63 -28.98
N SER A 33 46.95 6.95 -29.96
CA SER A 33 47.59 6.57 -31.25
C SER A 33 46.72 5.60 -32.10
N SER A 34 46.25 6.08 -33.25
CA SER A 34 46.14 5.33 -34.53
C SER A 34 45.53 6.23 -35.60
N LEU A 35 45.97 6.02 -36.85
CA LEU A 35 46.04 6.97 -37.96
C LEU A 35 44.72 7.64 -38.40
N PRO A 36 44.78 8.85 -38.97
CA PRO A 36 43.60 9.57 -39.45
C PRO A 36 43.12 9.04 -40.81
N ASP A 37 41.89 8.54 -40.86
CA ASP A 37 41.09 8.60 -42.10
C ASP A 37 40.88 10.08 -42.41
N LYS A 38 41.71 10.58 -43.33
CA LYS A 38 41.83 12.00 -43.63
C LYS A 38 40.65 12.46 -44.51
N CYS A 39 39.43 12.47 -43.98
CA CYS A 39 38.46 13.49 -44.42
C CYS A 39 38.98 14.83 -43.91
N MET A 40 39.20 15.79 -44.80
CA MET A 40 39.62 17.15 -44.46
C MET A 40 38.52 18.02 -43.82
N CYS A 41 37.47 17.42 -43.28
CA CYS A 41 36.41 18.14 -42.58
C CYS A 41 36.89 18.49 -41.16
N VAL A 42 37.62 19.62 -41.05
CA VAL A 42 38.14 20.18 -39.80
C VAL A 42 36.98 20.49 -38.84
N ASP A 43 37.16 20.07 -37.59
CA ASP A 43 36.35 20.32 -36.40
C ASP A 43 35.04 21.13 -36.56
N GLY A 44 33.92 20.38 -36.57
CA GLY A 44 32.60 20.94 -36.30
C GLY A 44 31.65 20.88 -37.49
N VAL A 45 30.83 19.82 -37.52
CA VAL A 45 29.73 19.55 -38.46
C VAL A 45 30.18 19.06 -39.83
N CYS A 46 30.09 17.75 -40.03
CA CYS A 46 30.18 17.16 -41.37
C CYS A 46 28.84 17.32 -42.09
N GLN A 47 28.86 17.50 -43.42
CA GLN A 47 27.64 17.56 -44.24
C GLN A 47 27.53 16.44 -45.28
N ASP A 48 28.50 15.52 -45.32
CA ASP A 48 28.51 14.42 -46.29
C ASP A 48 27.81 13.16 -45.74
N PRO A 49 26.69 12.71 -46.33
CA PRO A 49 25.96 11.53 -45.88
C PRO A 49 26.71 10.21 -46.00
N SER A 50 27.76 10.14 -46.82
CA SER A 50 28.56 8.91 -47.04
C SER A 50 29.54 8.63 -45.90
N HIS A 51 29.80 9.63 -45.04
CA HIS A 51 30.76 9.50 -43.93
C HIS A 51 30.11 8.92 -42.66
N LYS A 52 30.80 7.95 -42.04
CA LYS A 52 30.32 7.29 -40.81
C LYS A 52 30.04 8.27 -39.65
N HIS A 53 30.86 9.31 -39.50
CA HIS A 53 30.70 10.29 -38.42
C HIS A 53 29.52 11.25 -38.65
N TYR A 54 29.04 11.41 -39.89
CA TYR A 54 27.83 12.19 -40.19
C TYR A 54 26.58 11.53 -39.59
N ALA A 55 26.41 10.22 -39.81
CA ALA A 55 25.32 9.44 -39.23
C ALA A 55 25.36 9.45 -37.69
N GLU A 56 26.56 9.42 -37.10
CA GLU A 56 26.74 9.46 -35.66
C GLU A 56 26.44 10.85 -35.06
N GLN A 57 26.80 11.94 -35.75
CA GLN A 57 26.42 13.30 -35.40
C GLN A 57 24.90 13.50 -35.46
N GLN A 58 24.22 12.98 -36.49
CA GLN A 58 22.76 13.05 -36.60
C GLN A 58 22.06 12.31 -35.45
N ARG A 59 22.56 11.12 -35.06
CA ARG A 59 22.03 10.37 -33.92
C ARG A 59 22.16 11.14 -32.61
N LYS A 60 23.34 11.72 -32.34
CA LYS A 60 23.56 12.57 -31.15
C LYS A 60 22.64 13.79 -31.14
N HIS A 61 22.43 14.42 -32.29
CA HIS A 61 21.52 15.56 -32.42
C HIS A 61 20.05 15.18 -32.16
N GLN A 62 19.58 14.05 -32.71
CA GLN A 62 18.24 13.52 -32.43
C GLN A 62 18.03 13.18 -30.95
N GLU A 63 19.05 12.63 -30.30
CA GLU A 63 18.98 12.26 -28.88
C GLU A 63 18.91 13.51 -27.98
N GLN A 64 19.68 14.56 -28.30
CA GLN A 64 19.59 15.86 -27.62
C GLN A 64 18.21 16.53 -27.80
N LEU A 65 17.62 16.47 -29.00
CA LEU A 65 16.27 16.97 -29.25
C LEU A 65 15.23 16.22 -28.42
N ARG A 66 15.36 14.88 -28.35
CA ARG A 66 14.46 14.03 -27.55
C ARG A 66 14.58 14.33 -26.05
N GLN A 67 15.80 14.55 -25.54
CA GLN A 67 16.02 14.95 -24.15
C GLN A 67 15.43 16.34 -23.85
N LYS A 68 15.60 17.33 -24.74
CA LYS A 68 14.99 18.67 -24.59
C LYS A 68 13.46 18.60 -24.55
N GLN A 69 12.84 17.80 -25.40
CA GLN A 69 11.39 17.59 -25.40
C GLN A 69 10.89 16.94 -24.10
N LEU A 70 11.61 15.95 -23.57
CA LEU A 70 11.31 15.33 -22.28
C LEU A 70 11.44 16.33 -21.12
N LEU A 71 12.46 17.18 -21.13
CA LEU A 71 12.65 18.22 -20.13
C LEU A 71 11.54 19.26 -20.17
N GLN A 72 11.10 19.64 -21.37
CA GLN A 72 10.01 20.61 -21.55
C GLN A 72 8.65 20.02 -21.11
N LYS A 73 8.39 18.74 -21.39
CA LYS A 73 7.25 18.00 -20.80
C LYS A 73 7.31 17.95 -19.29
N ARG A 74 8.49 17.70 -18.69
CA ARG A 74 8.69 17.75 -17.23
C ARG A 74 8.43 19.14 -16.65
N LYS A 75 8.94 20.21 -17.28
CA LYS A 75 8.71 21.60 -16.84
C LYS A 75 7.24 22.01 -16.93
N ARG A 76 6.51 21.63 -17.99
CA ARG A 76 5.05 21.87 -18.09
C ARG A 76 4.27 21.14 -16.99
N ARG A 77 4.66 19.90 -16.67
CA ARG A 77 4.06 19.12 -15.58
C ARG A 77 4.36 19.74 -14.21
N LEU A 78 5.52 20.37 -14.03
CA LEU A 78 5.90 21.10 -12.81
C LEU A 78 5.15 22.44 -12.68
N SER A 79 5.02 23.21 -13.77
CA SER A 79 4.30 24.49 -13.80
C SER A 79 2.82 24.35 -13.43
N LEU A 80 2.16 23.27 -13.85
CA LEU A 80 0.79 22.92 -13.44
C LEU A 80 0.65 22.58 -11.94
N THR A 81 1.75 22.26 -11.24
CA THR A 81 1.73 21.93 -9.80
C THR A 81 2.07 23.12 -8.90
N THR A 82 2.73 24.15 -9.45
CA THR A 82 3.22 25.29 -8.66
C THR A 82 2.12 26.29 -8.32
N GLU A 83 1.12 26.47 -9.20
CA GLU A 83 0.04 27.45 -8.99
C GLU A 83 -1.12 26.97 -8.10
N ILE A 84 -1.11 25.70 -7.66
CA ILE A 84 -2.16 25.13 -6.76
C ILE A 84 -1.66 25.11 -5.31
N SER A 85 -0.74 26.02 -4.97
CA SER A 85 -0.16 26.13 -3.62
C SER A 85 -0.90 27.11 -2.71
N SER A 86 -1.75 27.99 -3.26
CA SER A 86 -2.42 29.06 -2.49
C SER A 86 -3.82 28.74 -1.96
N VAL A 87 -4.39 27.57 -2.27
CA VAL A 87 -5.66 27.09 -1.67
C VAL A 87 -5.50 25.67 -1.14
N ARG A 88 -4.55 25.47 -0.23
CA ARG A 88 -4.48 24.24 0.58
C ARG A 88 -5.24 24.49 1.88
N LEU A 89 -6.51 24.09 1.91
CA LEU A 89 -7.15 23.75 3.16
C LEU A 89 -6.26 22.70 3.84
N MET A 90 -5.75 23.03 5.03
CA MET A 90 -4.93 22.14 5.83
C MET A 90 -5.70 20.82 6.06
N PRO A 91 -5.11 19.65 5.76
CA PRO A 91 -5.76 18.38 6.06
C PRO A 91 -5.84 18.23 7.58
N THR A 92 -7.03 18.26 8.17
CA THR A 92 -7.17 18.19 9.64
C THR A 92 -6.92 16.79 10.20
N THR A 93 -6.72 15.76 9.38
CA THR A 93 -6.14 14.47 9.80
C THR A 93 -5.48 13.78 8.60
N THR A 94 -4.22 13.37 8.74
CA THR A 94 -3.53 12.55 7.74
C THR A 94 -4.07 11.12 7.78
N CYS A 95 -5.14 10.81 7.03
CA CYS A 95 -5.62 9.44 6.93
C CYS A 95 -4.55 8.55 6.25
N SER A 96 -3.99 7.59 6.97
CA SER A 96 -2.97 6.67 6.44
C SER A 96 -3.53 5.39 5.79
N LEU A 97 -4.85 5.25 5.71
CA LEU A 97 -5.53 4.15 5.04
C LEU A 97 -5.86 4.55 3.59
N TYR A 98 -4.96 4.24 2.66
CA TYR A 98 -5.10 4.52 1.24
C TYR A 98 -4.42 3.44 0.39
N SER A 99 -4.74 3.36 -0.90
CA SER A 99 -4.11 2.38 -1.80
C SER A 99 -2.60 2.60 -1.88
N GLY A 100 -1.82 1.57 -1.54
CA GLY A 100 -0.37 1.60 -1.44
C GLY A 100 0.17 1.86 -0.03
N SER A 101 -0.70 2.13 0.95
CA SER A 101 -0.24 2.31 2.33
C SER A 101 0.27 1.01 2.93
N LYS A 102 1.28 1.13 3.79
CA LYS A 102 1.98 0.01 4.42
C LYS A 102 1.93 0.15 5.92
N PHE A 103 1.63 -0.96 6.57
CA PHE A 103 1.58 -1.09 8.02
C PHE A 103 2.52 -2.20 8.44
N ARG A 104 3.16 -2.03 9.60
CA ARG A 104 4.04 -3.03 10.21
C ARG A 104 3.73 -3.18 11.69
N GLY A 105 3.96 -4.37 12.21
CA GLY A 105 3.87 -4.65 13.63
C GLY A 105 3.88 -6.15 13.87
N GLU A 106 3.08 -6.62 14.82
CA GLU A 106 3.19 -7.99 15.34
C GLU A 106 1.84 -8.69 15.40
N GLN A 107 1.83 -10.00 15.13
CA GLN A 107 0.80 -10.94 15.56
C GLN A 107 1.34 -11.74 16.73
N ARG A 108 0.59 -11.81 17.84
CA ARG A 108 0.98 -12.66 18.99
C ARG A 108 0.14 -13.93 18.99
N SER A 109 0.62 -15.03 19.57
CA SER A 109 -0.15 -16.25 19.83
C SER A 109 0.42 -16.93 21.06
N GLY A 110 -0.31 -16.92 22.18
CA GLY A 110 0.21 -17.39 23.46
C GLY A 110 1.51 -16.68 23.86
N ARG A 111 2.64 -17.41 23.85
CA ARG A 111 3.98 -16.86 24.15
C ARG A 111 4.77 -16.43 22.90
N SER A 112 4.26 -16.74 21.71
CA SER A 112 4.92 -16.45 20.45
C SER A 112 4.51 -15.07 19.92
N SER A 113 5.43 -14.42 19.20
CA SER A 113 5.21 -13.16 18.49
C SER A 113 5.80 -13.27 17.09
N TYR A 114 5.08 -12.80 16.09
CA TYR A 114 5.40 -12.91 14.68
C TYR A 114 5.38 -11.55 14.02
N ASP A 115 6.41 -11.21 13.25
CA ASP A 115 6.45 -9.96 12.50
C ASP A 115 5.42 -9.99 11.37
N VAL A 116 4.62 -8.93 11.29
CA VAL A 116 3.58 -8.76 10.27
C VAL A 116 3.77 -7.45 9.51
N ALA A 117 3.66 -7.53 8.19
CA ALA A 117 3.57 -6.39 7.30
C ALA A 117 2.29 -6.48 6.45
N VAL A 118 1.55 -5.39 6.36
CA VAL A 118 0.33 -5.30 5.56
C VAL A 118 0.48 -4.23 4.51
N HIS A 119 0.13 -4.58 3.27
CA HIS A 119 0.12 -3.67 2.14
C HIS A 119 -1.30 -3.54 1.59
N ILE A 120 -1.88 -2.35 1.70
CA ILE A 120 -3.24 -2.09 1.23
C ILE A 120 -3.23 -1.84 -0.27
N GLN A 121 -4.10 -2.54 -1.00
CA GLN A 121 -4.38 -2.29 -2.41
C GLN A 121 -5.86 -1.99 -2.56
N ILE A 122 -6.21 -0.86 -3.14
CA ILE A 122 -7.62 -0.57 -3.39
C ILE A 122 -7.86 -0.58 -4.90
N ASN A 123 -8.59 -1.58 -5.36
CA ASN A 123 -8.95 -1.74 -6.77
C ASN A 123 -9.88 -0.61 -7.18
N ARG A 124 -9.35 0.37 -7.91
CA ARG A 124 -10.17 1.36 -8.61
C ARG A 124 -10.78 0.69 -9.85
N SER A 125 -12.02 0.23 -9.76
CA SER A 125 -12.83 0.05 -10.96
C SER A 125 -13.17 1.43 -11.56
N GLY A 126 -12.21 2.00 -12.32
CA GLY A 126 -12.49 2.90 -13.43
C GLY A 126 -13.18 4.24 -13.16
N LYS A 127 -12.60 5.15 -12.36
CA LYS A 127 -12.73 6.62 -12.49
C LYS A 127 -11.85 7.34 -11.46
N ILE A 128 -10.77 7.98 -11.90
CA ILE A 128 -10.01 8.92 -11.05
C ILE A 128 -10.45 10.34 -11.44
N LYS A 129 -11.23 10.99 -10.59
CA LYS A 129 -11.41 12.44 -10.59
C LYS A 129 -11.08 12.95 -9.19
N TYR A 130 -9.87 13.50 -9.06
CA TYR A 130 -9.37 14.37 -8.00
C TYR A 130 -9.29 13.84 -6.54
N ALA A 131 -8.26 14.36 -5.86
CA ALA A 131 -8.12 14.55 -4.42
C ALA A 131 -7.90 13.32 -3.50
N THR A 132 -6.67 13.26 -2.97
CA THR A 132 -6.20 12.43 -1.85
C THR A 132 -7.11 12.45 -0.61
N LEU A 133 -7.95 13.48 -0.44
CA LEU A 133 -8.94 13.57 0.64
C LEU A 133 -10.32 12.96 0.27
N TYR A 134 -10.69 12.99 -1.02
CA TYR A 134 -11.88 12.30 -1.53
C TYR A 134 -11.65 10.81 -1.73
N LEU A 135 -10.40 10.37 -1.88
CA LEU A 135 -10.06 8.95 -2.07
C LEU A 135 -10.38 8.07 -0.86
N VAL A 136 -10.35 8.62 0.36
CA VAL A 136 -10.78 7.90 1.56
C VAL A 136 -12.32 7.81 1.56
N ASN A 137 -13.02 8.92 1.35
CA ASN A 137 -14.49 8.95 1.41
C ASN A 137 -15.19 8.20 0.26
N TYR A 138 -14.68 8.27 -0.98
CA TYR A 138 -15.30 7.67 -2.16
C TYR A 138 -15.00 6.17 -2.33
N ASN A 139 -14.02 5.61 -1.61
CA ASN A 139 -13.71 4.17 -1.68
C ASN A 139 -14.29 3.41 -0.47
N LEU A 140 -14.33 4.06 0.69
CA LEU A 140 -15.14 3.61 1.82
C LEU A 140 -16.64 3.51 1.47
N SER A 141 -17.11 4.19 0.41
CA SER A 141 -18.51 4.08 -0.02
C SER A 141 -18.89 2.69 -0.53
N GLU A 142 -17.96 1.96 -1.15
CA GLU A 142 -18.17 0.54 -1.50
C GLU A 142 -18.05 -0.40 -0.29
N SER A 143 -17.61 0.16 0.85
CA SER A 143 -17.34 -0.54 2.11
C SER A 143 -16.37 -1.71 1.94
N PHE A 144 -15.40 -1.57 1.04
CA PHE A 144 -14.48 -2.64 0.63
C PHE A 144 -13.05 -2.13 0.40
N LEU A 145 -12.05 -2.95 0.78
CA LEU A 145 -10.66 -2.80 0.34
C LEU A 145 -10.01 -4.19 0.26
N CYS A 146 -8.81 -4.29 -0.34
CA CYS A 146 -8.05 -5.53 -0.33
C CYS A 146 -6.56 -5.25 -0.04
N GLY A 147 -5.75 -6.30 0.01
CA GLY A 147 -4.33 -6.15 0.22
C GLY A 147 -3.60 -7.46 0.40
N TYR A 148 -2.35 -7.34 0.82
CA TYR A 148 -1.52 -8.49 1.19
C TYR A 148 -1.15 -8.41 2.65
N LEU A 149 -1.25 -9.54 3.34
CA LEU A 149 -0.73 -9.74 4.69
C LEU A 149 0.49 -10.65 4.56
N HIS A 150 1.61 -10.16 5.06
CA HIS A 150 2.87 -10.89 5.09
C HIS A 150 3.25 -11.15 6.55
N ILE A 151 3.50 -12.40 6.91
CA ILE A 151 3.87 -12.83 8.25
C ILE A 151 5.15 -13.65 8.22
N LYS A 152 6.03 -13.43 9.20
CA LYS A 152 7.30 -14.14 9.33
C LYS A 152 7.33 -15.06 10.54
N GLY A 153 8.00 -16.20 10.39
CA GLY A 153 8.28 -17.16 11.46
C GLY A 153 7.08 -17.96 11.94
N LEU A 154 5.98 -18.00 11.19
CA LEU A 154 4.76 -18.71 11.62
C LEU A 154 4.93 -20.23 11.60
N THR A 155 5.70 -20.75 10.63
CA THR A 155 5.96 -22.19 10.46
C THR A 155 7.43 -22.42 10.11
N GLU A 156 7.97 -23.59 10.45
CA GLU A 156 9.35 -23.96 10.10
C GLU A 156 9.52 -24.15 8.58
N ASP A 157 8.55 -24.84 7.96
CA ASP A 157 8.58 -25.15 6.52
C ASP A 157 8.44 -23.90 5.64
N TYR A 158 7.70 -22.90 6.12
CA TYR A 158 7.46 -21.63 5.43
C TYR A 158 7.81 -20.46 6.36
N PRO A 159 9.07 -20.00 6.36
CA PRO A 159 9.53 -18.94 7.26
C PRO A 159 8.90 -17.58 6.94
N GLU A 160 8.41 -17.39 5.72
CA GLU A 160 7.66 -16.22 5.30
C GLU A 160 6.40 -16.64 4.54
N LEU A 161 5.24 -16.16 4.97
CA LEU A 161 3.96 -16.42 4.34
C LEU A 161 3.33 -15.11 3.91
N THR A 162 2.79 -15.08 2.69
CA THR A 162 2.06 -13.92 2.17
C THR A 162 0.71 -14.36 1.65
N THR A 163 -0.35 -13.77 2.17
CA THR A 163 -1.74 -14.04 1.76
C THR A 163 -2.37 -12.80 1.14
N PHE A 164 -3.23 -13.01 0.14
CA PHE A 164 -4.15 -11.99 -0.31
C PHE A 164 -5.39 -11.96 0.58
N PHE A 165 -5.85 -10.78 0.98
CA PHE A 165 -7.07 -10.61 1.74
C PHE A 165 -8.02 -9.58 1.14
N GLU A 166 -9.30 -9.78 1.41
CA GLU A 166 -10.36 -8.80 1.19
C GLU A 166 -10.90 -8.31 2.53
N ALA A 167 -11.34 -7.05 2.58
CA ALA A 167 -11.83 -6.42 3.77
C ALA A 167 -13.24 -5.86 3.57
N GLU A 168 -14.11 -6.19 4.53
CA GLU A 168 -15.42 -5.58 4.67
C GLU A 168 -15.36 -4.46 5.70
N ILE A 169 -15.84 -3.28 5.34
CA ILE A 169 -15.87 -2.12 6.23
C ILE A 169 -17.24 -2.03 6.87
N ILE A 170 -17.28 -2.00 8.20
CA ILE A 170 -18.54 -1.93 8.93
C ILE A 170 -19.20 -0.58 8.68
N GLY A 171 -20.44 -0.60 8.22
CA GLY A 171 -21.18 0.59 7.86
C GLY A 171 -22.54 0.25 7.26
N ARG A 172 -22.91 0.96 6.19
CA ARG A 172 -24.22 0.78 5.51
C ARG A 172 -24.39 -0.60 4.89
N LYS A 173 -23.32 -1.13 4.27
CA LYS A 173 -23.36 -2.42 3.55
C LYS A 173 -23.14 -3.62 4.47
N TYR A 174 -22.26 -3.45 5.46
CA TYR A 174 -21.84 -4.53 6.34
C TYR A 174 -22.11 -4.16 7.80
N SER A 175 -22.97 -4.95 8.46
CA SER A 175 -23.26 -4.76 9.90
C SER A 175 -22.17 -5.37 10.78
N PHE A 176 -22.21 -5.09 12.09
CA PHE A 176 -21.35 -5.75 13.07
C PHE A 176 -21.63 -7.26 13.21
N LEU A 177 -22.84 -7.72 12.87
CA LEU A 177 -23.17 -9.14 12.80
C LEU A 177 -22.64 -9.73 11.49
N THR A 178 -21.79 -10.74 11.61
CA THR A 178 -21.05 -11.33 10.50
C THR A 178 -21.93 -12.29 9.69
N LYS A 179 -22.70 -13.16 10.35
CA LYS A 179 -23.65 -14.10 9.71
C LYS A 179 -23.03 -15.06 8.68
N LYS A 180 -21.70 -15.25 8.73
CA LYS A 180 -20.90 -16.14 7.87
C LYS A 180 -19.58 -16.48 8.55
N TRP A 181 -18.75 -17.28 7.88
CA TRP A 181 -17.41 -17.67 8.37
C TRP A 181 -17.44 -18.27 9.79
N ASP A 182 -18.49 -19.06 10.09
CA ASP A 182 -18.71 -19.71 11.39
C ASP A 182 -18.79 -18.77 12.61
N ALA A 183 -18.96 -17.46 12.39
CA ALA A 183 -19.16 -16.48 13.46
C ALA A 183 -20.67 -16.24 13.69
N ASP A 184 -21.14 -16.65 14.87
CA ASP A 184 -22.47 -16.32 15.36
C ASP A 184 -22.48 -14.98 16.12
N ASP A 185 -23.68 -14.50 16.47
CA ASP A 185 -23.86 -13.24 17.19
C ASP A 185 -23.10 -13.19 18.53
N LYS A 186 -22.91 -14.33 19.20
CA LYS A 186 -22.19 -14.40 20.48
C LYS A 186 -20.69 -14.21 20.24
N ILE A 187 -20.14 -14.89 19.24
CA ILE A 187 -18.75 -14.76 18.79
C ILE A 187 -18.46 -13.32 18.37
N ASP A 188 -19.34 -12.70 17.58
CA ASP A 188 -19.18 -11.31 17.15
C ASP A 188 -19.10 -10.36 18.36
N VAL A 189 -20.03 -10.48 19.32
CA VAL A 189 -20.01 -9.64 20.53
C VAL A 189 -18.72 -9.86 21.33
N GLN A 190 -18.28 -11.11 21.50
CA GLN A 190 -17.06 -11.45 22.24
C GLN A 190 -15.79 -10.88 21.60
N HIS A 191 -15.75 -10.78 20.27
CA HIS A 191 -14.60 -10.19 19.58
C HIS A 191 -14.66 -8.68 19.54
N TRP A 192 -15.81 -8.10 19.19
CA TRP A 192 -15.94 -6.65 19.08
C TRP A 192 -15.75 -5.93 20.42
N ILE A 193 -16.21 -6.48 21.54
CA ILE A 193 -16.06 -5.86 22.89
C ILE A 193 -14.60 -5.71 23.35
N ARG A 194 -13.67 -6.43 22.71
CA ARG A 194 -12.23 -6.33 22.97
C ARG A 194 -11.66 -5.00 22.48
N PHE A 195 -12.30 -4.35 21.51
CA PHE A 195 -11.96 -2.98 21.13
C PHE A 195 -12.64 -2.00 22.08
N GLN A 196 -11.85 -1.20 22.80
CA GLN A 196 -12.38 -0.19 23.72
C GLN A 196 -13.35 0.77 23.02
N ALA A 197 -13.03 1.16 21.78
CA ALA A 197 -13.86 2.02 20.93
C ALA A 197 -15.25 1.41 20.60
N PHE A 198 -15.39 0.09 20.65
CA PHE A 198 -16.66 -0.59 20.35
C PHE A 198 -17.59 -0.68 21.55
N ARG A 199 -17.07 -0.67 22.79
CA ARG A 199 -17.87 -0.87 24.01
C ARG A 199 -19.14 0.01 24.08
N PRO A 200 -19.10 1.32 23.72
CA PRO A 200 -20.31 2.15 23.71
C PRO A 200 -21.36 1.75 22.65
N LEU A 201 -20.93 1.06 21.59
CA LEU A 201 -21.77 0.63 20.47
C LEU A 201 -22.46 -0.72 20.73
N GLN A 202 -21.95 -1.53 21.67
CA GLN A 202 -22.45 -2.88 21.96
C GLN A 202 -23.97 -2.94 22.14
N LYS A 203 -24.55 -1.97 22.87
CA LYS A 203 -25.99 -1.89 23.13
C LYS A 203 -26.86 -1.70 21.88
N HIS A 204 -26.28 -1.17 20.80
CA HIS A 204 -26.98 -0.90 19.55
C HIS A 204 -26.77 -2.01 18.51
N MET A 205 -25.80 -2.91 18.72
CA MET A 205 -25.43 -3.95 17.76
C MET A 205 -26.60 -4.87 17.38
N LYS A 206 -27.48 -5.16 18.34
CA LYS A 206 -28.67 -5.99 18.15
C LYS A 206 -29.94 -5.21 17.85
N LYS A 207 -29.84 -3.87 17.77
CA LYS A 207 -30.99 -3.03 17.42
C LYS A 207 -31.22 -3.10 15.92
N ASP A 208 -32.43 -3.47 15.52
CA ASP A 208 -32.81 -3.51 14.11
C ASP A 208 -32.55 -2.16 13.44
N GLY A 209 -31.95 -2.22 12.25
CA GLY A 209 -31.61 -1.03 11.45
C GLY A 209 -30.44 -0.20 11.98
N PHE A 210 -29.69 -0.67 13.01
CA PHE A 210 -28.47 0.02 13.42
C PHE A 210 -27.41 -0.04 12.32
N VAL A 211 -27.02 1.15 11.85
CA VAL A 211 -25.95 1.33 10.88
C VAL A 211 -24.85 2.14 11.54
N TYR A 212 -23.63 1.60 11.54
CA TYR A 212 -22.49 2.35 12.02
C TYR A 212 -22.11 3.43 11.01
N ASP A 213 -22.20 4.69 11.42
CA ASP A 213 -21.67 5.79 10.63
C ASP A 213 -20.24 6.09 11.08
N PHE A 214 -19.27 5.68 10.26
CA PHE A 214 -17.87 5.98 10.47
C PHE A 214 -17.47 7.38 9.96
N HIS A 215 -18.35 8.07 9.22
CA HIS A 215 -18.08 9.44 8.79
C HIS A 215 -17.96 10.34 10.03
N ASN A 216 -16.83 11.05 10.14
CA ASN A 216 -16.46 11.88 11.30
C ASN A 216 -16.22 11.12 12.62
N LYS A 217 -15.96 9.81 12.58
CA LYS A 217 -15.45 9.04 13.73
C LYS A 217 -13.96 8.83 13.60
N ASP A 218 -13.28 8.62 14.72
CA ASP A 218 -11.84 8.28 14.74
C ASP A 218 -11.58 6.80 14.46
N PHE A 219 -12.62 5.95 14.51
CA PHE A 219 -12.48 4.50 14.42
C PHE A 219 -13.22 3.95 13.20
N ILE A 220 -12.55 3.08 12.45
CA ILE A 220 -13.11 2.31 11.35
C ILE A 220 -13.01 0.84 11.72
N PHE A 221 -14.17 0.18 11.85
CA PHE A 221 -14.22 -1.26 12.08
C PHE A 221 -14.26 -2.00 10.74
N MET A 222 -13.55 -3.12 10.66
CA MET A 222 -13.48 -3.94 9.45
C MET A 222 -13.41 -5.42 9.79
N ARG A 223 -13.70 -6.29 8.81
CA ARG A 223 -13.35 -7.71 8.85
C ARG A 223 -12.43 -8.04 7.68
N TRP A 224 -11.29 -8.66 7.94
CA TRP A 224 -10.35 -9.07 6.88
C TRP A 224 -10.38 -10.58 6.70
N LYS A 225 -10.67 -11.03 5.48
CA LYS A 225 -10.69 -12.45 5.12
C LYS A 225 -9.55 -12.72 4.14
N GLU A 226 -8.62 -13.58 4.56
CA GLU A 226 -7.58 -14.10 3.67
C GLU A 226 -8.16 -15.15 2.72
N HIS A 227 -7.68 -15.20 1.48
CA HIS A 227 -8.19 -16.09 0.44
C HIS A 227 -7.18 -17.14 -0.01
N PHE A 228 -5.98 -16.70 -0.41
CA PHE A 228 -4.96 -17.58 -0.98
C PHE A 228 -3.55 -17.05 -0.72
N LEU A 229 -2.59 -17.96 -0.77
CA LEU A 229 -1.17 -17.65 -0.68
C LEU A 229 -0.64 -17.06 -1.99
N VAL A 230 0.37 -16.21 -1.86
CA VAL A 230 1.15 -15.64 -2.96
C VAL A 230 2.61 -16.03 -2.75
N PRO A 231 3.31 -16.52 -3.80
CA PRO A 231 2.88 -16.59 -5.19
C PRO A 231 2.02 -17.81 -5.57
N ASP A 232 2.06 -18.91 -4.80
CA ASP A 232 1.33 -20.13 -5.16
C ASP A 232 -0.06 -20.19 -4.51
N HIS A 233 -1.06 -19.74 -5.27
CA HIS A 233 -2.48 -19.75 -4.87
C HIS A 233 -3.10 -21.15 -4.76
N ARG A 234 -2.40 -22.21 -5.18
CA ARG A 234 -2.90 -23.59 -5.15
C ARG A 234 -2.66 -24.26 -3.80
N VAL A 235 -1.77 -23.71 -2.98
CA VAL A 235 -1.50 -24.21 -1.63
C VAL A 235 -2.70 -23.86 -0.74
N ARG A 236 -3.42 -24.90 -0.27
CA ARG A 236 -4.62 -24.74 0.57
C ARG A 236 -4.40 -25.08 2.04
N THR A 237 -3.35 -25.85 2.32
CA THR A 237 -3.05 -26.37 3.66
C THR A 237 -1.59 -26.12 3.96
N ILE A 238 -1.31 -25.58 5.15
CA ILE A 238 0.03 -25.35 5.67
C ILE A 238 0.14 -26.13 6.97
N ASN A 239 1.19 -26.92 7.13
CA ASN A 239 1.41 -27.63 8.40
C ASN A 239 1.66 -26.60 9.51
N GLY A 240 0.89 -26.68 10.60
CA GLY A 240 1.02 -25.78 11.74
C GLY A 240 0.41 -24.38 11.56
N ALA A 241 -0.25 -24.08 10.42
CA ALA A 241 -0.91 -22.79 10.21
C ALA A 241 -2.21 -22.90 9.39
N SER A 242 -3.10 -21.93 9.54
CA SER A 242 -4.33 -21.83 8.74
C SER A 242 -4.77 -20.38 8.57
N PHE A 243 -5.16 -20.04 7.33
CA PHE A 243 -5.78 -18.77 6.93
C PHE A 243 -7.29 -18.93 6.62
N ALA A 244 -7.90 -20.02 7.09
CA ALA A 244 -9.32 -20.31 6.86
C ALA A 244 -10.26 -19.34 7.61
N GLY A 245 -9.80 -18.78 8.73
CA GLY A 245 -10.53 -17.79 9.53
C GLY A 245 -10.53 -16.39 8.93
N PHE A 246 -10.83 -15.42 9.77
CA PHE A 246 -10.82 -13.99 9.44
C PHE A 246 -10.42 -13.15 10.65
N TYR A 247 -10.08 -11.89 10.42
CA TYR A 247 -9.74 -10.94 11.47
C TYR A 247 -10.87 -9.96 11.71
N TYR A 248 -11.22 -9.74 12.97
CA TYR A 248 -11.91 -8.53 13.42
C TYR A 248 -10.87 -7.42 13.51
N ILE A 249 -11.11 -6.27 12.90
CA ILE A 249 -10.15 -5.16 12.82
C ILE A 249 -10.78 -3.85 13.29
N CYS A 250 -9.99 -3.05 14.01
CA CYS A 250 -10.26 -1.67 14.36
C CYS A 250 -9.07 -0.81 13.92
N TYR A 251 -9.32 0.13 13.01
CA TYR A 251 -8.34 1.12 12.58
C TYR A 251 -8.66 2.49 13.20
N GLN A 252 -7.65 3.13 13.80
CA GLN A 252 -7.77 4.47 14.37
C GLN A 252 -7.15 5.52 13.44
N LEU A 253 -7.94 6.48 13.00
CA LEU A 253 -7.58 7.52 12.02
C LEU A 253 -6.51 8.48 12.55
N SER A 254 -6.64 8.92 13.79
CA SER A 254 -5.74 9.89 14.43
C SER A 254 -4.32 9.37 14.62
N THR A 255 -4.16 8.06 14.87
CA THR A 255 -2.85 7.44 15.15
C THR A 255 -2.32 6.58 14.01
N GLY A 256 -3.17 6.24 13.03
CA GLY A 256 -2.84 5.30 11.96
C GLY A 256 -2.58 3.88 12.47
N MET A 257 -3.16 3.51 13.61
CA MET A 257 -2.97 2.22 14.27
C MET A 257 -4.07 1.23 13.88
N ILE A 258 -3.67 0.01 13.52
CA ILE A 258 -4.56 -1.13 13.28
C ILE A 258 -4.42 -2.07 14.45
N THR A 259 -5.56 -2.39 15.09
CA THR A 259 -5.65 -3.48 16.08
C THR A 259 -6.59 -4.53 15.54
N GLY A 260 -6.23 -5.80 15.68
CA GLY A 260 -7.00 -6.91 15.14
C GLY A 260 -7.01 -8.13 16.04
N PHE A 261 -8.02 -8.99 15.87
CA PHE A 261 -8.11 -10.29 16.52
C PHE A 261 -8.54 -11.34 15.49
N TYR A 262 -7.73 -12.38 15.35
CA TYR A 262 -8.05 -13.52 14.50
C TYR A 262 -9.15 -14.38 15.12
N PHE A 263 -10.07 -14.88 14.28
CA PHE A 263 -11.07 -15.87 14.64
C PHE A 263 -11.10 -16.99 13.60
N HIS A 264 -11.09 -18.22 14.10
CA HIS A 264 -11.40 -19.43 13.36
C HIS A 264 -11.96 -20.46 14.34
N LYS A 265 -12.98 -21.22 13.93
CA LYS A 265 -13.74 -22.11 14.82
C LYS A 265 -12.87 -23.15 15.54
N SER A 266 -11.82 -23.63 14.88
CA SER A 266 -10.91 -24.66 15.40
C SER A 266 -9.56 -24.12 15.88
N SER A 267 -9.34 -22.80 15.85
CA SER A 267 -8.09 -22.22 16.36
C SER A 267 -8.14 -22.07 17.88
N GLU A 268 -6.95 -22.00 18.50
CA GLU A 268 -6.81 -21.77 19.93
C GLU A 268 -7.64 -20.54 20.37
N ARG A 269 -8.38 -20.68 21.47
CA ARG A 269 -9.23 -19.64 22.05
C ARG A 269 -8.52 -18.91 23.16
#